data_AF-A0A8T1SJM5-F1
#
_entry.id   AF-A0A8T1SJM5-F1
#
_cell.length_a   1.000
_cell.length_b   1.000
_cell.length_c   1.000
_cell.angle_alpha   90.00
_cell.angle_beta   90.00
_cell.angle_gamma   90.00
#
_symmetry.space_group_name_H-M   'P 1'
#
loop_
_entity.id
_entity.type
_entity.pdbx_description
1 polymer ?
#
loop_
_entity_poly.entity_id
_entity_poly.type
_entity_poly.pdbx_seq_one_letter_code
_entity_poly.pdbx_strand_id
1 'polypeptide(L)'
;MSSDAEMAAYGVAAPFLRKTEKERIEDQNKPFDAKTSVFVVHPKESFVKSVIQSREGGKVTVKTDKGESLTVKEDQVFSMNPPKYDKIEDMAMMTHLHEPGVLYNLKERYAAWMIYTYSGLFCVTVNPYKWLPVYNPEVVNAYRGKKRQEAPPHIFSISDNAYQFMLTDRENQSILITGESGAGKTVNTKRVIQYFATIAVSGEKKKEEPGKMHGTLEDQIISANPLLEAFGNAKTVRNDNSSRFGKFIRIHFGTTGKLASADIETYLLEKSRVTFQLKAERSYHIFYQIMSNKKPELIEMLLISTNPYDFPFVSQGEITVASIDDQEELIATDSAIDILGFSAEEKTVIYKLTGAVMHYGNLKFKQKQREEQAEPDGTEVADKAAYLMNLNSADLLKAMCYPRVKVGNEYVTKGQTVQQVHNSVGALAKAVYEKMFLWMVVRINQQLDTKQPRQYFIGVLDIAGFEIFDYNSLEQLCINFTNEKLQQ
;
A
#
# COMPACT_ATOMS: atom_id res chain seq x y z
N MET A 1 17.96 15.71 25.45
CA MET A 1 18.01 15.69 23.97
C MET A 1 19.45 15.44 23.56
N SER A 2 19.68 14.59 22.58
CA SER A 2 21.04 14.25 22.12
C SER A 2 21.82 15.48 21.66
N SER A 3 23.11 15.50 21.96
CA SER A 3 24.05 16.52 21.49
C SER A 3 24.38 16.37 20.00
N ASP A 4 24.96 17.41 19.38
CA ASP A 4 25.48 17.33 18.01
C ASP A 4 26.53 16.21 17.86
N ALA A 5 27.26 15.86 18.93
CA ALA A 5 28.20 14.75 18.96
C ALA A 5 27.51 13.38 18.83
N GLU A 6 26.35 13.20 19.46
CA GLU A 6 25.54 11.98 19.31
C GLU A 6 24.94 11.86 17.90
N MET A 7 24.68 12.99 17.24
CA MET A 7 24.15 13.00 15.88
C MET A 7 25.17 12.52 14.83
N ALA A 8 26.47 12.49 15.16
CA ALA A 8 27.52 12.01 14.26
C ALA A 8 27.33 10.54 13.82
N ALA A 9 26.68 9.72 14.65
CA ALA A 9 26.38 8.32 14.33
C ALA A 9 25.44 8.14 13.13
N TYR A 10 24.68 9.18 12.77
CA TYR A 10 23.77 9.17 11.61
C TYR A 10 24.43 9.69 10.33
N GLY A 11 25.71 10.09 10.39
CA GLY A 11 26.48 10.53 9.22
C GLY A 11 25.78 11.62 8.41
N VAL A 12 25.72 11.42 7.09
CA VAL A 12 25.06 12.35 6.15
C VAL A 12 23.55 12.48 6.36
N ALA A 13 22.93 11.59 7.14
CA ALA A 13 21.50 11.64 7.45
C ALA A 13 21.15 12.59 8.60
N ALA A 14 22.13 12.99 9.43
CA ALA A 14 21.88 13.78 10.64
C ALA A 14 21.01 15.04 10.40
N PRO A 15 21.27 15.89 9.37
CA PRO A 15 20.48 17.10 9.14
C PRO A 15 19.01 16.84 8.77
N PHE A 16 18.69 15.64 8.28
CA PHE A 16 17.34 15.20 7.90
C PHE A 16 16.59 14.54 9.06
N LEU A 17 17.27 14.30 10.19
CA LEU A 17 16.68 13.69 11.38
C LEU A 17 16.50 14.71 12.50
N ARG A 18 17.51 15.58 12.70
CA ARG A 18 17.50 16.61 13.73
C ARG A 18 18.37 17.79 13.31
N LYS A 19 17.89 19.01 13.59
CA LYS A 19 18.67 20.24 13.41
C LYS A 19 19.78 20.36 14.44
N THR A 20 20.81 21.12 14.08
CA THR A 20 21.95 21.36 14.96
C THR A 20 21.50 21.99 16.28
N GLU A 21 22.25 21.77 17.34
CA GLU A 21 21.97 22.37 18.65
C GLU A 21 21.91 23.90 18.56
N LYS A 22 22.80 24.49 17.77
CA LYS A 22 22.81 25.92 17.48
C LYS A 22 21.50 26.41 16.85
N GLU A 23 21.06 25.80 15.74
CA GLU A 23 19.81 26.19 15.07
C GLU A 23 18.61 26.03 16.00
N ARG A 24 18.59 24.97 16.81
CA ARG A 24 17.51 24.74 17.79
C ARG A 24 17.48 25.83 18.86
N ILE A 25 18.64 26.21 19.41
CA ILE A 25 18.72 27.28 20.43
C ILE A 25 18.28 28.62 19.81
N GLU A 26 18.67 28.91 18.58
CA GLU A 26 18.24 30.13 17.86
C GLU A 26 16.72 30.14 17.66
N ASP A 27 16.13 29.03 17.24
CA ASP A 27 14.67 28.89 17.06
C ASP A 27 13.91 29.05 18.38
N GLN A 28 14.39 28.42 19.46
CA GLN A 28 13.74 28.46 20.77
C GLN A 28 13.80 29.84 21.43
N ASN A 29 14.76 30.68 21.06
CA ASN A 29 14.95 32.04 21.58
C ASN A 29 14.28 33.13 20.74
N LYS A 30 13.51 32.77 19.70
CA LYS A 30 12.78 33.76 18.90
C LYS A 30 11.80 34.57 19.77
N PRO A 31 11.66 35.88 19.55
CA PRO A 31 10.66 36.68 20.26
C PRO A 31 9.25 36.14 20.04
N PHE A 32 8.48 36.03 21.12
CA PHE A 32 7.12 35.51 21.09
C PHE A 32 6.25 36.18 22.14
N ASP A 33 5.07 36.64 21.71
CA ASP A 33 4.05 37.17 22.61
C ASP A 33 2.84 36.23 22.63
N ALA A 34 2.70 35.49 23.73
CA ALA A 34 1.65 34.51 23.93
C ALA A 34 0.23 35.11 23.92
N LYS A 35 0.07 36.41 24.18
CA LYS A 35 -1.24 37.07 24.22
C LYS A 35 -1.74 37.47 22.84
N THR A 36 -0.83 37.72 21.90
CA THR A 36 -1.16 38.28 20.59
C THR A 36 -0.88 37.32 19.44
N SER A 37 0.04 36.37 19.60
CA SER A 37 0.41 35.39 18.58
C SER A 37 -0.59 34.22 18.54
N VAL A 38 -1.28 34.09 17.41
CA VAL A 38 -2.38 33.14 17.21
C VAL A 38 -2.33 32.52 15.81
N PHE A 39 -3.03 31.40 15.66
CA PHE A 39 -3.47 30.90 14.36
C PHE A 39 -4.93 31.30 14.14
N VAL A 40 -5.28 31.64 12.90
CA VAL A 40 -6.67 31.90 12.50
C VAL A 40 -7.07 31.09 11.29
N VAL A 41 -8.37 30.78 11.19
CA VAL A 41 -8.95 30.14 9.99
C VAL A 41 -8.76 31.06 8.78
N HIS A 42 -8.29 30.48 7.68
CA HIS A 42 -8.07 31.18 6.41
C HIS A 42 -8.79 30.47 5.25
N PRO A 43 -9.59 31.18 4.44
CA PRO A 43 -10.37 30.57 3.36
C PRO A 43 -9.56 29.78 2.32
N LYS A 44 -8.29 30.13 2.10
CA LYS A 44 -7.43 29.48 1.08
C LYS A 44 -6.32 28.60 1.64
N GLU A 45 -5.88 28.84 2.88
CA GLU A 45 -4.70 28.17 3.47
C GLU A 45 -5.08 27.30 4.67
N SER A 46 -6.39 27.15 4.93
CA SER A 46 -6.99 26.55 6.13
C SER A 46 -6.67 27.28 7.42
N PHE A 47 -5.38 27.45 7.76
CA PHE A 47 -4.92 28.18 8.93
C PHE A 47 -3.68 29.02 8.61
N VAL A 48 -3.61 30.24 9.18
CA VAL A 48 -2.45 31.14 9.04
C VAL A 48 -1.96 31.65 10.39
N LYS A 49 -0.64 31.82 10.53
CA LYS A 49 -0.02 32.55 11.66
C LYS A 49 -0.41 34.03 11.58
N SER A 50 -0.75 34.61 12.73
CA SER A 50 -1.23 35.98 12.81
C SER A 50 -1.00 36.61 14.18
N VAL A 51 -1.02 37.95 14.19
CA VAL A 51 -0.91 38.78 15.40
C VAL A 51 -2.21 39.53 15.62
N ILE A 52 -2.81 39.40 16.80
CA ILE A 52 -4.03 40.12 17.19
C ILE A 52 -3.76 41.63 17.18
N GLN A 53 -4.65 42.38 16.52
CA GLN A 53 -4.66 43.84 16.51
C GLN A 53 -5.72 44.40 17.45
N SER A 54 -6.95 43.87 17.38
CA SER A 54 -8.06 44.29 18.25
C SER A 54 -9.07 43.16 18.48
N ARG A 55 -9.84 43.30 19.55
CA ARG A 55 -10.94 42.41 19.93
C ARG A 55 -12.18 43.25 20.22
N GLU A 56 -13.20 43.16 19.38
CA GLU A 56 -14.40 44.01 19.45
C GLU A 56 -15.64 43.19 19.09
N GLY A 57 -16.70 43.25 19.92
CA GLY A 57 -18.01 42.68 19.59
C GLY A 57 -18.02 41.18 19.27
N GLY A 58 -17.16 40.38 19.92
CA GLY A 58 -17.04 38.92 19.68
C GLY A 58 -16.29 38.54 18.40
N LYS A 59 -15.62 39.52 17.77
CA LYS A 59 -14.74 39.32 16.62
C LYS A 59 -13.31 39.73 16.96
N VAL A 60 -12.35 39.09 16.31
CA VAL A 60 -10.92 39.36 16.46
C VAL A 60 -10.38 39.82 15.12
N THR A 61 -9.78 41.00 15.11
CA THR A 61 -9.03 41.50 13.94
C THR A 61 -7.57 41.14 14.13
N VAL A 62 -7.02 40.39 13.19
CA VAL A 62 -5.64 39.94 13.19
C VAL A 62 -4.91 40.41 11.94
N LYS A 63 -3.59 40.52 12.04
CA LYS A 63 -2.69 40.75 10.92
C LYS A 63 -1.89 39.48 10.65
N THR A 64 -1.95 38.95 9.44
CA THR A 64 -1.22 37.74 9.05
C THR A 64 0.25 38.04 8.83
N ASP A 65 1.11 37.01 8.85
CA ASP A 65 2.53 37.14 8.52
C ASP A 65 2.79 37.69 7.10
N LYS A 66 1.80 37.56 6.19
CA LYS A 66 1.85 38.11 4.83
C LYS A 66 1.36 39.56 4.74
N GLY A 67 1.02 40.17 5.87
CA GLY A 67 0.55 41.56 5.96
C GLY A 67 -0.93 41.77 5.68
N GLU A 68 -1.69 40.70 5.42
CA GLU A 68 -3.14 40.76 5.24
C GLU A 68 -3.85 41.00 6.59
N SER A 69 -4.93 41.77 6.59
CA SER A 69 -5.76 41.98 7.78
C SER A 69 -7.06 41.20 7.65
N LEU A 70 -7.38 40.39 8.66
CA LEU A 70 -8.54 39.52 8.67
C LEU A 70 -9.34 39.73 9.95
N THR A 71 -10.67 39.77 9.82
CA THR A 71 -11.59 39.78 10.97
C THR A 71 -12.32 38.45 11.02
N VAL A 72 -12.05 37.67 12.06
CA VAL A 72 -12.62 36.34 12.29
C VAL A 72 -13.43 36.30 13.57
N LYS A 73 -14.22 35.25 13.77
CA LYS A 73 -14.91 35.01 15.04
C LYS A 73 -13.92 34.47 16.08
N GLU A 74 -14.24 34.64 17.37
CA GLU A 74 -13.39 34.17 18.47
C GLU A 74 -13.13 32.65 18.43
N ASP A 75 -14.11 31.85 18.02
CA ASP A 75 -13.99 30.38 17.87
C ASP A 75 -13.12 29.93 16.69
N GLN A 76 -12.70 30.88 15.84
CA GLN A 76 -11.78 30.66 14.72
C GLN A 76 -10.35 31.09 15.04
N VAL A 77 -10.08 31.45 16.30
CA VAL A 77 -8.76 31.88 16.80
C VAL A 77 -8.20 30.81 17.72
N PHE A 78 -7.00 30.34 17.41
CA PHE A 78 -6.30 29.30 18.17
C PHE A 78 -4.98 29.84 18.71
N SER A 79 -4.65 29.56 19.96
CA SER A 79 -3.38 29.99 20.56
C SER A 79 -2.18 29.40 19.81
N MET A 80 -1.07 30.14 19.72
CA MET A 80 0.17 29.59 19.17
C MET A 80 1.04 28.98 20.27
N ASN A 81 1.68 27.85 19.99
CA ASN A 81 2.67 27.29 20.92
C ASN A 81 3.92 28.18 20.98
N PRO A 82 4.53 28.36 22.16
CA PRO A 82 5.80 29.08 22.30
C PRO A 82 6.93 28.50 21.42
N PRO A 83 7.93 29.29 21.02
CA PRO A 83 9.04 28.84 20.16
C PRO A 83 9.85 27.67 20.74
N LYS A 84 9.78 27.43 22.05
CA LYS A 84 10.33 26.23 22.68
C LYS A 84 9.84 24.92 22.02
N TYR A 85 8.63 24.93 21.47
CA TYR A 85 8.00 23.79 20.80
C TYR A 85 8.16 23.81 19.27
N ASP A 86 8.94 24.75 18.71
CA ASP A 86 9.22 24.81 17.28
C ASP A 86 9.93 23.51 16.83
N LYS A 87 9.41 22.90 15.74
CA LYS A 87 9.86 21.62 15.18
C LYS A 87 10.02 20.51 16.23
N ILE A 88 9.16 20.48 17.25
CA ILE A 88 9.24 19.47 18.32
C ILE A 88 9.13 18.05 17.76
N GLU A 89 9.88 17.14 18.37
CA GLU A 89 9.97 15.74 17.97
C GLU A 89 8.70 14.95 18.31
N ASP A 90 8.02 15.30 19.39
CA ASP A 90 6.74 14.71 19.80
C ASP A 90 5.70 15.79 20.05
N MET A 91 4.68 15.82 19.20
CA MET A 91 3.63 16.83 19.26
C MET A 91 2.73 16.69 20.48
N ALA A 92 2.70 15.52 21.13
CA ALA A 92 1.97 15.35 22.38
C ALA A 92 2.58 16.14 23.55
N MET A 93 3.80 16.66 23.39
CA MET A 93 4.47 17.51 24.39
C MET A 93 4.12 19.00 24.24
N MET A 94 3.37 19.40 23.21
CA MET A 94 2.94 20.79 23.04
C MET A 94 1.96 21.21 24.14
N THR A 95 2.02 22.48 24.56
CA THR A 95 1.06 23.03 25.52
C THR A 95 -0.34 23.16 24.92
N HIS A 96 -0.43 23.68 23.70
CA HIS A 96 -1.69 23.86 22.97
C HIS A 96 -1.84 22.74 21.94
N LEU A 97 -2.81 21.86 22.18
CA LEU A 97 -3.14 20.72 21.33
C LEU A 97 -4.39 21.03 20.50
N HIS A 98 -4.18 21.42 19.25
CA HIS A 98 -5.22 21.71 18.27
C HIS A 98 -4.68 21.54 16.84
N GLU A 99 -5.59 21.48 15.87
CA GLU A 99 -5.28 21.24 14.46
C GLU A 99 -4.18 22.15 13.89
N PRO A 100 -4.22 23.50 14.04
CA PRO A 100 -3.17 24.33 13.46
C PRO A 100 -1.79 24.12 14.09
N GLY A 101 -1.70 23.75 15.37
CA GLY A 101 -0.42 23.51 16.04
C GLY A 101 0.26 22.26 15.48
N VAL A 102 -0.52 21.19 15.29
CA VAL A 102 -0.07 19.95 14.64
C VAL A 102 0.35 20.22 13.19
N LEU A 103 -0.50 20.90 12.41
CA LEU A 103 -0.24 21.22 11.00
C LEU A 103 1.06 22.00 10.83
N TYR A 104 1.26 23.05 11.61
CA TYR A 104 2.44 23.91 11.47
C TYR A 104 3.72 23.22 11.92
N ASN A 105 3.68 22.41 12.98
CA ASN A 105 4.86 21.64 13.37
C ASN A 105 5.29 20.64 12.28
N LEU A 106 4.34 19.91 11.71
CA LEU A 106 4.60 19.02 10.58
C LEU A 106 5.13 19.80 9.36
N LYS A 107 4.51 20.94 9.03
CA LYS A 107 4.90 21.80 7.90
C LYS A 107 6.33 22.32 8.05
N GLU A 108 6.71 22.78 9.23
CA GLU A 108 8.03 23.35 9.50
C GLU A 108 9.12 22.29 9.56
N ARG A 109 8.83 21.12 10.13
CA ARG A 109 9.74 19.97 10.08
C ARG A 109 9.94 19.48 8.64
N TYR A 110 8.85 19.38 7.89
CA TYR A 110 8.89 18.97 6.49
C TYR A 110 9.64 19.97 5.59
N ALA A 111 9.45 21.28 5.80
CA ALA A 111 10.20 22.33 5.10
C ALA A 111 11.71 22.24 5.38
N ALA A 112 12.09 21.66 6.51
CA ALA A 112 13.47 21.36 6.89
C ALA A 112 13.93 19.94 6.49
N TRP A 113 13.16 19.21 5.67
CA TRP A 113 13.36 17.82 5.25
C TRP A 113 13.41 16.77 6.37
N MET A 114 12.85 17.09 7.54
CA MET A 114 12.63 16.14 8.62
C MET A 114 11.24 15.51 8.47
N ILE A 115 11.18 14.33 7.85
CA ILE A 115 9.91 13.70 7.43
C ILE A 115 9.19 12.95 8.55
N TYR A 116 9.89 12.57 9.61
CA TYR A 116 9.36 11.82 10.74
C TYR A 116 9.10 12.74 11.93
N THR A 117 7.92 12.60 12.54
CA THR A 117 7.52 13.34 13.74
C THR A 117 6.62 12.45 14.59
N TYR A 118 6.85 12.40 15.90
CA TYR A 118 5.96 11.67 16.79
C TYR A 118 4.70 12.50 17.14
N SER A 119 3.61 11.79 17.41
CA SER A 119 2.39 12.33 17.99
C SER A 119 1.86 11.33 19.00
N GLY A 120 2.38 11.38 20.23
CA GLY A 120 2.04 10.39 21.26
C GLY A 120 2.52 9.01 20.85
N LEU A 121 1.64 8.04 20.61
CA LEU A 121 2.05 6.71 20.15
C LEU A 121 2.39 6.65 18.65
N PHE A 122 1.92 7.61 17.86
CA PHE A 122 2.06 7.61 16.41
C PHE A 122 3.44 8.11 15.97
N CYS A 123 3.97 7.50 14.90
CA CYS A 123 5.08 8.04 14.12
C CYS A 123 4.53 8.57 12.78
N VAL A 124 4.29 9.88 12.73
CA VAL A 124 3.79 10.56 11.54
C VAL A 124 4.92 10.68 10.52
N THR A 125 4.66 10.27 9.29
CA THR A 125 5.59 10.36 8.17
C THR A 125 4.97 11.18 7.04
N VAL A 126 5.69 12.20 6.55
CA VAL A 126 5.28 13.00 5.39
C VAL A 126 6.14 12.61 4.18
N ASN A 127 5.52 12.16 3.09
CA ASN A 127 6.23 11.69 1.90
C ASN A 127 7.10 12.82 1.28
N PRO A 128 8.44 12.67 1.22
CA PRO A 128 9.34 13.73 0.71
C PRO A 128 9.34 13.90 -0.80
N TYR A 129 8.81 12.95 -1.56
CA TYR A 129 8.96 12.88 -3.04
C TYR A 129 10.42 13.02 -3.51
N LYS A 130 11.38 12.67 -2.64
CA LYS A 130 12.82 12.77 -2.87
C LYS A 130 13.54 11.67 -2.12
N TRP A 131 14.64 11.20 -2.69
CA TRP A 131 15.56 10.30 -2.01
C TRP A 131 16.30 11.03 -0.88
N LEU A 132 16.16 10.52 0.35
CA LEU A 132 16.86 11.01 1.52
C LEU A 132 17.78 9.90 2.08
N PRO A 133 18.96 10.22 2.62
CA PRO A 133 19.90 9.23 3.16
C PRO A 133 19.47 8.62 4.51
N VAL A 134 18.22 8.82 4.94
CA VAL A 134 17.68 8.36 6.24
C VAL A 134 17.54 6.83 6.35
N TYR A 135 17.71 6.11 5.24
CA TYR A 135 17.69 4.64 5.19
C TYR A 135 19.09 4.02 5.03
N ASN A 136 20.15 4.81 5.15
CA ASN A 136 21.51 4.31 5.02
C ASN A 136 21.85 3.29 6.13
N PRO A 137 22.75 2.32 5.87
CA PRO A 137 23.15 1.31 6.87
C PRO A 137 23.68 1.90 8.18
N GLU A 138 24.36 3.05 8.12
CA GLU A 138 24.83 3.79 9.31
C GLU A 138 23.67 4.17 10.22
N VAL A 139 22.56 4.63 9.64
CA VAL A 139 21.34 5.01 10.37
C VAL A 139 20.71 3.78 11.03
N VAL A 140 20.65 2.64 10.33
CA VAL A 140 20.16 1.37 10.90
C VAL A 140 20.92 1.01 12.17
N ASN A 141 22.26 1.08 12.11
CA ASN A 141 23.13 0.79 13.25
C ASN A 141 22.96 1.81 14.39
N ALA A 142 22.77 3.09 14.06
CA ALA A 142 22.60 4.14 15.06
C ALA A 142 21.29 3.99 15.87
N TYR A 143 20.22 3.45 15.27
CA TYR A 143 18.95 3.19 15.97
C TYR A 143 18.91 1.87 16.75
N ARG A 144 19.86 0.96 16.52
CA ARG A 144 19.84 -0.37 17.13
C ARG A 144 20.00 -0.30 18.65
N GLY A 145 19.05 -0.88 19.38
CA GLY A 145 19.04 -0.92 20.85
C GLY A 145 18.82 0.44 21.52
N LYS A 146 18.33 1.44 20.77
CA LYS A 146 18.06 2.78 21.31
C LYS A 146 16.62 2.91 21.76
N LYS A 147 16.42 3.45 22.96
CA LYS A 147 15.07 3.82 23.41
C LYS A 147 14.57 4.99 22.58
N ARG A 148 13.24 5.10 22.45
CA ARG A 148 12.60 6.17 21.69
C ARG A 148 13.03 7.58 22.09
N GLN A 149 13.33 7.85 23.36
CA GLN A 149 13.78 9.18 23.82
C GLN A 149 15.28 9.46 23.53
N GLU A 150 16.06 8.43 23.20
CA GLU A 150 17.51 8.53 22.98
C GLU A 150 17.87 8.85 21.53
N ALA A 151 16.91 8.75 20.61
CA ALA A 151 17.09 8.94 19.18
C ALA A 151 15.99 9.85 18.60
N PRO A 152 16.24 10.57 17.49
CA PRO A 152 15.22 11.39 16.85
C PRO A 152 14.07 10.55 16.28
N PRO A 153 12.93 11.17 15.91
CA PRO A 153 11.81 10.45 15.33
C PRO A 153 12.19 9.68 14.07
N HIS A 154 11.90 8.39 14.03
CA HIS A 154 12.16 7.54 12.87
C HIS A 154 11.40 6.24 12.92
N ILE A 155 11.10 5.66 11.76
CA ILE A 155 10.46 4.35 11.64
C ILE A 155 11.32 3.20 12.21
N PHE A 156 12.66 3.35 12.16
CA PHE A 156 13.59 2.39 12.77
C PHE A 156 13.54 2.40 14.29
N SER A 157 13.22 3.54 14.93
CA SER A 157 12.99 3.56 16.37
C SER A 157 11.75 2.73 16.72
N ILE A 158 10.65 2.89 15.98
CA ILE A 158 9.44 2.06 16.16
C ILE A 158 9.73 0.57 15.94
N SER A 159 10.49 0.25 14.89
CA SER A 159 10.87 -1.13 14.55
C SER A 159 11.76 -1.76 15.63
N ASP A 160 12.82 -1.07 16.06
CA ASP A 160 13.72 -1.58 17.10
C ASP A 160 13.01 -1.72 18.45
N ASN A 161 12.17 -0.74 18.82
CA ASN A 161 11.43 -0.83 20.08
C ASN A 161 10.44 -2.01 20.05
N ALA A 162 9.74 -2.26 18.93
CA ALA A 162 8.92 -3.46 18.78
C ALA A 162 9.76 -4.76 18.91
N TYR A 163 10.96 -4.80 18.32
CA TYR A 163 11.85 -5.95 18.47
C TYR A 163 12.33 -6.14 19.91
N GLN A 164 12.73 -5.06 20.60
CA GLN A 164 13.15 -5.11 22.01
C GLN A 164 11.99 -5.54 22.93
N PHE A 165 10.78 -5.00 22.73
CA PHE A 165 9.59 -5.38 23.51
C PHE A 165 9.20 -6.84 23.26
N MET A 166 9.25 -7.32 22.01
CA MET A 166 9.02 -8.73 21.72
C MET A 166 9.96 -9.66 22.50
N LEU A 167 11.25 -9.32 22.57
CA LEU A 167 12.25 -10.12 23.29
C LEU A 167 12.11 -10.02 24.81
N THR A 168 11.77 -8.83 25.31
CA THR A 168 11.69 -8.54 26.75
C THR A 168 10.39 -9.06 27.35
N ASP A 169 9.27 -8.69 26.74
CA ASP A 169 7.92 -8.93 27.25
C ASP A 169 7.37 -10.29 26.81
N ARG A 170 8.01 -10.94 25.82
CA ARG A 170 7.62 -12.25 25.28
C ARG A 170 6.21 -12.25 24.68
N GLU A 171 5.89 -11.16 23.98
CA GLU A 171 4.61 -10.97 23.29
C GLU A 171 4.83 -10.67 21.80
N ASN A 172 3.93 -11.18 20.96
CA ASN A 172 3.89 -10.81 19.55
C ASN A 172 3.59 -9.32 19.41
N GLN A 173 4.18 -8.69 18.40
CA GLN A 173 4.02 -7.25 18.17
C GLN A 173 3.35 -7.00 16.82
N SER A 174 2.79 -5.80 16.66
CA SER A 174 2.27 -5.35 15.38
C SER A 174 2.62 -3.90 15.10
N ILE A 175 3.02 -3.60 13.86
CA ILE A 175 3.22 -2.26 13.34
C ILE A 175 2.15 -2.01 12.28
N LEU A 176 1.26 -1.06 12.55
CA LEU A 176 0.20 -0.66 11.63
C LEU A 176 0.67 0.56 10.84
N ILE A 177 0.76 0.42 9.52
CA ILE A 177 1.15 1.49 8.60
C ILE A 177 -0.09 1.92 7.84
N THR A 178 -0.68 3.03 8.27
CA THR A 178 -1.89 3.61 7.67
C THR A 178 -1.56 4.88 6.89
N GLY A 179 -2.49 5.28 6.02
CA GLY A 179 -2.36 6.49 5.22
C GLY A 179 -3.13 6.39 3.92
N GLU A 180 -3.46 7.54 3.33
CA GLU A 180 -4.08 7.60 2.02
C GLU A 180 -3.15 7.03 0.94
N SER A 181 -3.71 6.88 -0.26
CA SER A 181 -2.90 6.52 -1.42
C SER A 181 -1.87 7.60 -1.73
N GLY A 182 -0.65 7.21 -2.08
CA GLY A 182 0.48 8.14 -2.27
C GLY A 182 1.23 8.56 -1.00
N ALA A 183 0.77 8.16 0.20
CA ALA A 183 1.42 8.52 1.47
C ALA A 183 2.80 7.82 1.69
N GLY A 184 3.18 6.85 0.87
CA GLY A 184 4.45 6.12 0.99
C GLY A 184 4.41 4.89 1.92
N LYS A 185 3.22 4.32 2.18
CA LYS A 185 3.03 3.12 3.01
C LYS A 185 3.93 1.95 2.59
N THR A 186 3.84 1.53 1.33
CA THR A 186 4.60 0.40 0.77
C THR A 186 6.11 0.58 0.95
N VAL A 187 6.62 1.82 0.79
CA VAL A 187 8.04 2.12 0.98
C VAL A 187 8.43 1.95 2.45
N ASN A 188 7.63 2.48 3.36
CA ASN A 188 7.84 2.31 4.80
C ASN A 188 7.77 0.83 5.22
N THR A 189 6.79 0.07 4.73
CA THR A 189 6.68 -1.39 4.93
C THR A 189 7.96 -2.11 4.49
N LYS A 190 8.48 -1.80 3.29
CA LYS A 190 9.74 -2.35 2.77
C LYS A 190 10.92 -2.02 3.70
N ARG A 191 11.01 -0.79 4.22
CA ARG A 191 12.08 -0.37 5.14
C ARG A 191 12.00 -1.03 6.51
N VAL A 192 10.80 -1.24 7.05
CA VAL A 192 10.59 -1.98 8.31
C VAL A 192 11.06 -3.44 8.17
N ILE A 193 10.69 -4.10 7.07
CA ILE A 193 11.12 -5.49 6.79
C ILE A 193 12.65 -5.56 6.69
N GLN A 194 13.26 -4.66 5.91
CA GLN A 194 14.72 -4.57 5.77
C GLN A 194 15.42 -4.35 7.10
N TYR A 195 14.84 -3.52 7.98
CA TYR A 195 15.38 -3.27 9.31
C TYR A 195 15.45 -4.58 10.12
N PHE A 196 14.33 -5.31 10.23
CA PHE A 196 14.28 -6.58 10.94
C PHE A 196 15.21 -7.63 10.36
N ALA A 197 15.28 -7.74 9.04
CA ALA A 197 16.21 -8.63 8.36
C ALA A 197 17.67 -8.29 8.72
N THR A 198 18.03 -7.00 8.71
CA THR A 198 19.39 -6.57 9.02
C THR A 198 19.77 -6.84 10.47
N ILE A 199 18.90 -6.53 11.44
CA ILE A 199 19.25 -6.65 12.87
C ILE A 199 19.16 -8.08 13.41
N ALA A 200 18.31 -8.92 12.81
CA ALA A 200 18.06 -10.29 13.25
C ALA A 200 18.96 -11.32 12.54
N VAL A 201 19.67 -10.92 11.48
CA VAL A 201 20.69 -11.75 10.82
C VAL A 201 22.05 -11.48 11.48
N SER A 202 22.36 -12.26 12.53
CA SER A 202 23.70 -12.31 13.12
C SER A 202 24.19 -13.76 13.12
N GLY A 203 25.07 -14.11 12.17
CA GLY A 203 25.77 -15.40 12.12
C GLY A 203 25.65 -16.12 10.78
N GLU A 204 26.80 -16.35 10.17
CA GLU A 204 27.04 -17.06 8.90
C GLU A 204 26.35 -16.46 7.67
N LYS A 205 27.09 -15.61 6.93
CA LYS A 205 26.87 -15.51 5.48
C LYS A 205 26.87 -16.95 4.96
N LYS A 206 25.73 -17.47 4.53
CA LYS A 206 25.71 -18.72 3.75
C LYS A 206 26.70 -18.49 2.62
N LYS A 207 27.78 -19.28 2.59
CA LYS A 207 28.62 -19.37 1.40
C LYS A 207 27.66 -19.68 0.25
N GLU A 208 27.66 -18.82 -0.76
CA GLU A 208 26.87 -19.03 -1.96
C GLU A 208 27.18 -20.45 -2.48
N GLU A 209 26.22 -21.37 -2.37
CA GLU A 209 26.29 -22.63 -3.11
C GLU A 209 26.04 -22.27 -4.58
N PRO A 210 27.02 -22.45 -5.48
CA PRO A 210 26.82 -22.17 -6.89
C PRO A 210 25.74 -23.12 -7.43
N GLY A 211 24.56 -22.58 -7.78
CA GLY A 211 23.46 -23.33 -8.36
C GLY A 211 22.08 -23.18 -7.69
N LYS A 212 21.99 -22.55 -6.51
CA LYS A 212 20.69 -22.13 -5.94
C LYS A 212 20.49 -20.64 -6.16
N MET A 213 19.72 -20.26 -7.19
CA MET A 213 19.22 -18.90 -7.41
C MET A 213 18.16 -18.48 -6.36
N HIS A 214 18.23 -18.98 -5.13
CA HIS A 214 17.31 -18.60 -4.07
C HIS A 214 18.09 -17.74 -3.10
N GLY A 215 17.92 -16.42 -3.23
CA GLY A 215 18.49 -15.41 -2.36
C GLY A 215 18.16 -15.63 -0.88
N THR A 216 18.61 -14.72 -0.02
CA THR A 216 18.33 -14.79 1.42
C THR A 216 16.81 -14.72 1.68
N LEU A 217 16.35 -15.16 2.87
CA LEU A 217 14.93 -15.04 3.23
C LEU A 217 14.45 -13.57 3.16
N GLU A 218 15.35 -12.61 3.41
CA GLU A 218 15.12 -11.19 3.18
C GLU A 218 14.82 -10.87 1.71
N ASP A 219 15.70 -11.33 0.81
CA ASP A 219 15.53 -11.13 -0.63
C ASP A 219 14.21 -11.72 -1.11
N GLN A 220 13.80 -12.87 -0.57
CA GLN A 220 12.53 -13.51 -0.91
C GLN A 220 11.31 -12.70 -0.43
N ILE A 221 11.32 -12.17 0.80
CA ILE A 221 10.23 -11.32 1.30
C ILE A 221 10.12 -10.04 0.47
N ILE A 222 11.25 -9.43 0.10
CA ILE A 222 11.27 -8.22 -0.72
C ILE A 222 10.82 -8.50 -2.16
N SER A 223 11.28 -9.63 -2.73
CA SER A 223 10.97 -10.09 -4.09
C SER A 223 9.51 -10.56 -4.24
N ALA A 224 8.79 -10.82 -3.16
CA ALA A 224 7.35 -11.05 -3.21
C ALA A 224 6.57 -9.80 -3.66
N ASN A 225 7.11 -8.59 -3.46
CA ASN A 225 6.36 -7.36 -3.72
C ASN A 225 6.07 -7.13 -5.21
N PRO A 226 7.01 -7.21 -6.16
CA PRO A 226 6.69 -7.04 -7.58
C PRO A 226 5.52 -7.92 -8.04
N LEU A 227 5.52 -9.20 -7.64
CA LEU A 227 4.42 -10.12 -7.95
C LEU A 227 3.09 -9.70 -7.31
N LEU A 228 3.09 -9.39 -6.01
CA LEU A 228 1.88 -8.95 -5.31
C LEU A 228 1.37 -7.59 -5.79
N GLU A 229 2.26 -6.68 -6.17
CA GLU A 229 1.93 -5.37 -6.73
C GLU A 229 1.36 -5.52 -8.15
N ALA A 230 1.92 -6.39 -9.00
CA ALA A 230 1.39 -6.62 -10.34
C ALA A 230 -0.08 -7.11 -10.34
N PHE A 231 -0.44 -7.97 -9.39
CA PHE A 231 -1.78 -8.57 -9.29
C PHE A 231 -2.71 -7.92 -8.25
N GLY A 232 -2.17 -7.05 -7.39
CA GLY A 232 -2.91 -6.48 -6.27
C GLY A 232 -2.91 -4.95 -6.26
N ASN A 233 -2.09 -4.30 -7.09
CA ASN A 233 -2.06 -2.85 -7.21
C ASN A 233 -2.59 -2.37 -8.56
N ALA A 234 -3.10 -1.15 -8.55
CA ALA A 234 -3.64 -0.50 -9.73
C ALA A 234 -3.48 1.02 -9.63
N LYS A 235 -3.59 1.67 -10.79
CA LYS A 235 -3.71 3.12 -10.87
C LYS A 235 -5.12 3.56 -10.46
N THR A 236 -5.16 4.46 -9.49
CA THR A 236 -6.38 5.12 -8.98
C THR A 236 -6.34 6.61 -9.31
N VAL A 237 -7.39 7.37 -8.95
CA VAL A 237 -7.41 8.83 -9.14
C VAL A 237 -6.29 9.54 -8.37
N ARG A 238 -5.91 9.04 -7.18
CA ARG A 238 -4.95 9.71 -6.28
C ARG A 238 -3.55 9.10 -6.24
N ASN A 239 -3.35 7.91 -6.82
CA ASN A 239 -2.07 7.21 -6.78
C ASN A 239 -1.95 6.24 -7.95
N ASP A 240 -0.80 6.26 -8.60
CA ASP A 240 -0.46 5.44 -9.74
C ASP A 240 -0.19 3.98 -9.39
N ASN A 241 0.24 3.68 -8.16
CA ASN A 241 0.52 2.33 -7.67
C ASN A 241 -0.15 2.08 -6.31
N SER A 242 -1.48 2.00 -6.32
CA SER A 242 -2.31 1.88 -5.12
C SER A 242 -2.57 0.42 -4.75
N SER A 243 -2.20 -0.03 -3.55
CA SER A 243 -2.56 -1.37 -3.05
C SER A 243 -4.07 -1.50 -2.91
N ARG A 244 -4.70 -2.46 -3.61
CA ARG A 244 -6.15 -2.73 -3.58
C ARG A 244 -6.47 -4.04 -2.86
N PHE A 245 -5.65 -4.34 -1.86
CA PHE A 245 -5.79 -5.41 -0.88
C PHE A 245 -5.07 -4.98 0.41
N GLY A 246 -5.53 -5.47 1.56
CA GLY A 246 -4.78 -5.40 2.82
C GLY A 246 -3.73 -6.51 2.87
N LYS A 247 -2.55 -6.19 3.37
CA LYS A 247 -1.41 -7.11 3.47
C LYS A 247 -0.91 -7.13 4.91
N PHE A 248 -0.92 -8.30 5.53
CA PHE A 248 -0.35 -8.50 6.86
C PHE A 248 0.84 -9.46 6.76
N ILE A 249 2.05 -8.94 6.96
CA ILE A 249 3.28 -9.73 6.87
C ILE A 249 3.71 -10.08 8.29
N ARG A 250 3.70 -11.37 8.64
CA ARG A 250 4.25 -11.86 9.89
C ARG A 250 5.70 -12.24 9.71
N ILE A 251 6.58 -11.55 10.41
CA ILE A 251 8.00 -11.88 10.47
C ILE A 251 8.22 -12.69 11.75
N HIS A 252 8.54 -13.97 11.61
CA HIS A 252 8.70 -14.89 12.74
C HIS A 252 10.14 -14.89 13.23
N PHE A 253 10.28 -14.90 14.55
CA PHE A 253 11.54 -14.95 15.25
C PHE A 253 11.62 -16.22 16.10
N GLY A 254 12.81 -16.83 16.12
CA GLY A 254 13.12 -17.96 16.98
C GLY A 254 13.37 -17.54 18.42
N THR A 255 13.67 -18.52 19.28
CA THR A 255 13.93 -18.31 20.72
C THR A 255 15.11 -17.38 21.02
N THR A 256 16.05 -17.23 20.06
CA THR A 256 17.24 -16.37 20.17
C THR A 256 17.03 -14.98 19.58
N GLY A 257 15.81 -14.65 19.12
CA GLY A 257 15.51 -13.38 18.43
C GLY A 257 15.95 -13.34 16.98
N LYS A 258 16.47 -14.44 16.42
CA LYS A 258 16.85 -14.51 15.00
C LYS A 258 15.65 -14.75 14.10
N LEU A 259 15.75 -14.28 12.86
CA LEU A 259 14.75 -14.51 11.81
C LEU A 259 14.56 -16.01 11.56
N ALA A 260 13.35 -16.51 11.76
CA ALA A 260 13.00 -17.92 11.58
C ALA A 260 12.28 -18.16 10.25
N SER A 261 11.20 -17.44 9.97
CA SER A 261 10.40 -17.56 8.76
C SER A 261 9.57 -16.29 8.54
N ALA A 262 8.85 -16.21 7.42
CA ALA A 262 7.84 -15.19 7.22
C ALA A 262 6.59 -15.80 6.61
N ASP A 263 5.46 -15.12 6.76
CA ASP A 263 4.26 -15.41 5.98
C ASP A 263 3.45 -14.13 5.74
N ILE A 264 2.59 -14.19 4.75
CA ILE A 264 1.77 -13.09 4.26
C ILE A 264 0.31 -13.54 4.30
N GLU A 265 -0.52 -12.76 4.97
CA GLU A 265 -1.96 -12.86 4.88
C GLU A 265 -2.49 -11.67 4.07
N THR A 266 -3.46 -11.95 3.21
CA THR A 266 -4.10 -10.93 2.38
C THR A 266 -5.59 -10.83 2.71
N TYR A 267 -6.09 -9.60 2.63
CA TYR A 267 -7.44 -9.23 3.01
C TYR A 267 -8.06 -8.37 1.92
N LEU A 268 -9.37 -8.51 1.69
CA LEU A 268 -10.18 -7.56 0.92
C LEU A 268 -9.58 -7.15 -0.44
N LEU A 269 -9.18 -8.12 -1.28
CA LEU A 269 -8.84 -7.82 -2.67
C LEU A 269 -10.06 -7.20 -3.38
N GLU A 270 -9.88 -6.04 -4.01
CA GLU A 270 -10.92 -5.30 -4.72
C GLU A 270 -11.36 -5.98 -6.03
N LYS A 271 -12.12 -7.08 -5.92
CA LYS A 271 -12.48 -7.95 -7.06
C LYS A 271 -13.17 -7.21 -8.20
N SER A 272 -13.96 -6.17 -7.91
CA SER A 272 -14.68 -5.39 -8.92
C SER A 272 -13.74 -4.82 -9.98
N ARG A 273 -12.51 -4.47 -9.60
CA ARG A 273 -11.47 -3.91 -10.48
C ARG A 273 -11.05 -4.82 -11.64
N VAL A 274 -11.24 -6.13 -11.49
CA VAL A 274 -10.99 -7.13 -12.56
C VAL A 274 -11.93 -6.95 -13.74
N THR A 275 -13.14 -6.44 -13.50
CA THR A 275 -14.21 -6.33 -14.51
C THR A 275 -14.68 -4.90 -14.76
N PHE A 276 -14.22 -3.94 -13.95
CA PHE A 276 -14.71 -2.56 -13.96
C PHE A 276 -13.62 -1.56 -13.61
N GLN A 277 -13.62 -0.40 -14.26
CA GLN A 277 -12.75 0.73 -13.94
C GLN A 277 -13.53 2.04 -14.05
N LEU A 278 -13.21 3.00 -13.18
CA LEU A 278 -13.60 4.39 -13.39
C LEU A 278 -12.78 5.02 -14.52
N LYS A 279 -13.30 6.09 -15.14
CA LYS A 279 -12.69 6.76 -16.31
C LYS A 279 -11.22 7.14 -16.11
N ALA A 280 -10.87 7.59 -14.90
CA ALA A 280 -9.52 8.01 -14.54
C ALA A 280 -8.75 6.93 -13.76
N GLU A 281 -9.13 5.66 -13.84
CA GLU A 281 -8.48 4.54 -13.15
C GLU A 281 -8.14 3.42 -14.10
N ARG A 282 -7.40 2.42 -13.61
CA ARG A 282 -7.10 1.18 -14.34
C ARG A 282 -7.46 -0.06 -13.57
N SER A 283 -7.42 -1.17 -14.30
CA SER A 283 -7.36 -2.49 -13.68
C SER A 283 -5.96 -2.75 -13.08
N TYR A 284 -5.70 -3.97 -12.63
CA TYR A 284 -4.42 -4.37 -12.08
C TYR A 284 -3.29 -4.29 -13.11
N HIS A 285 -2.08 -3.95 -12.66
CA HIS A 285 -0.93 -3.69 -13.53
C HIS A 285 -0.59 -4.87 -14.45
N ILE A 286 -0.75 -6.11 -13.98
CA ILE A 286 -0.39 -7.31 -14.73
C ILE A 286 -1.00 -7.37 -16.13
N PHE A 287 -2.22 -6.87 -16.34
CA PHE A 287 -2.85 -6.87 -17.66
C PHE A 287 -2.06 -6.02 -18.66
N TYR A 288 -1.66 -4.82 -18.24
CA TYR A 288 -0.91 -3.87 -19.06
C TYR A 288 0.56 -4.30 -19.21
N GLN A 289 1.16 -4.85 -18.15
CA GLN A 289 2.49 -5.48 -18.20
C GLN A 289 2.55 -6.59 -19.25
N ILE A 290 1.60 -7.52 -19.26
CA ILE A 290 1.54 -8.59 -20.27
C ILE A 290 1.39 -8.00 -21.67
N MET A 291 0.47 -7.04 -21.86
CA MET A 291 0.21 -6.40 -23.16
C MET A 291 1.32 -5.45 -23.62
N SER A 292 2.30 -5.12 -22.77
CA SER A 292 3.47 -4.29 -23.10
C SER A 292 4.35 -4.87 -24.20
N ASN A 293 4.17 -6.16 -24.53
CA ASN A 293 4.89 -6.91 -25.54
C ASN A 293 6.41 -7.02 -25.27
N LYS A 294 6.84 -6.83 -24.02
CA LYS A 294 8.24 -7.03 -23.62
C LYS A 294 8.67 -8.50 -23.70
N LYS A 295 7.72 -9.43 -23.50
CA LYS A 295 7.84 -10.88 -23.71
C LYS A 295 6.81 -11.33 -24.75
N PRO A 296 7.11 -11.21 -26.07
CA PRO A 296 6.15 -11.51 -27.14
C PRO A 296 5.58 -12.93 -27.10
N GLU A 297 6.35 -13.88 -26.57
CA GLU A 297 5.92 -15.26 -26.35
C GLU A 297 4.69 -15.35 -25.45
N LEU A 298 4.47 -14.39 -24.54
CA LEU A 298 3.25 -14.31 -23.73
C LEU A 298 2.04 -13.91 -24.57
N ILE A 299 2.20 -12.98 -25.53
CA ILE A 299 1.10 -12.56 -26.41
C ILE A 299 0.58 -13.75 -27.22
N GLU A 300 1.50 -14.51 -27.80
CA GLU A 300 1.18 -15.72 -28.57
C GLU A 300 0.58 -16.82 -27.68
N MET A 301 1.20 -17.09 -26.53
CA MET A 301 0.72 -18.12 -25.59
C MET A 301 -0.70 -17.85 -25.08
N LEU A 302 -1.01 -16.57 -24.84
CA LEU A 302 -2.29 -16.13 -24.28
C LEU A 302 -3.35 -15.85 -25.35
N LEU A 303 -2.99 -15.95 -26.63
CA LEU A 303 -3.88 -15.71 -27.77
C LEU A 303 -4.52 -14.30 -27.72
N ILE A 304 -3.76 -13.31 -27.26
CA ILE A 304 -4.19 -11.91 -27.11
C ILE A 304 -3.54 -11.01 -28.15
N SER A 305 -4.06 -9.80 -28.31
CA SER A 305 -3.38 -8.71 -29.01
C SER A 305 -2.64 -7.83 -28.01
N THR A 306 -1.87 -6.87 -28.52
CA THR A 306 -1.23 -5.82 -27.72
C THR A 306 -2.11 -4.58 -27.54
N ASN A 307 -3.33 -4.58 -28.11
CA ASN A 307 -4.27 -3.46 -28.02
C ASN A 307 -5.23 -3.68 -26.84
N PRO A 308 -5.13 -2.92 -25.73
CA PRO A 308 -5.97 -3.17 -24.55
C PRO A 308 -7.46 -2.95 -24.78
N TYR A 309 -7.83 -2.14 -25.79
CA TYR A 309 -9.24 -1.92 -26.18
C TYR A 309 -9.90 -3.17 -26.78
N ASP A 310 -9.13 -4.20 -27.12
CA ASP A 310 -9.68 -5.49 -27.53
C ASP A 310 -10.24 -6.27 -26.31
N PHE A 311 -10.03 -5.79 -25.08
CA PHE A 311 -10.43 -6.45 -23.84
C PHE A 311 -11.24 -5.49 -22.94
N PRO A 312 -12.60 -5.49 -23.02
CA PRO A 312 -13.47 -4.56 -22.31
C PRO A 312 -13.34 -4.59 -20.79
N PHE A 313 -12.94 -5.72 -20.20
CA PHE A 313 -12.77 -5.84 -18.76
C PHE A 313 -11.62 -4.98 -18.21
N VAL A 314 -10.68 -4.54 -19.04
CA VAL A 314 -9.47 -3.81 -18.59
C VAL A 314 -9.24 -2.49 -19.34
N SER A 315 -10.23 -2.02 -20.10
CA SER A 315 -10.12 -0.85 -20.98
C SER A 315 -11.27 0.16 -20.84
N GLN A 316 -11.98 0.15 -19.71
CA GLN A 316 -13.06 1.13 -19.45
C GLN A 316 -12.54 2.49 -18.97
N GLY A 317 -11.32 2.50 -18.41
CA GLY A 317 -10.66 3.70 -17.90
C GLY A 317 -9.38 4.02 -18.66
N GLU A 318 -8.34 4.40 -17.93
CA GLU A 318 -7.02 4.67 -18.47
C GLU A 318 -6.32 3.37 -18.90
N ILE A 319 -5.32 3.49 -19.78
CA ILE A 319 -4.51 2.36 -20.24
C ILE A 319 -3.04 2.52 -19.86
N THR A 320 -2.47 3.72 -20.01
CA THR A 320 -1.04 4.01 -19.77
C THR A 320 -0.84 5.02 -18.64
N VAL A 321 0.22 4.86 -17.83
CA VAL A 321 0.61 5.87 -16.80
C VAL A 321 1.90 6.50 -17.27
N ALA A 322 2.05 7.82 -17.12
CA ALA A 322 3.33 8.48 -17.39
C ALA A 322 4.46 8.06 -16.43
N SER A 323 4.12 7.61 -15.22
CA SER A 323 5.06 7.28 -14.14
C SER A 323 5.45 5.79 -14.06
N ILE A 324 4.84 4.92 -14.88
CA ILE A 324 5.06 3.47 -14.85
C ILE A 324 5.49 2.99 -16.23
N ASP A 325 6.59 2.23 -16.27
CA ASP A 325 7.01 1.48 -17.45
C ASP A 325 6.57 0.01 -17.33
N ASP A 326 5.45 -0.32 -17.96
CA ASP A 326 4.89 -1.68 -17.96
C ASP A 326 5.85 -2.74 -18.53
N GLN A 327 6.83 -2.35 -19.36
CA GLN A 327 7.83 -3.30 -19.89
C GLN A 327 8.86 -3.68 -18.83
N GLU A 328 9.38 -2.70 -18.10
CA GLU A 328 10.34 -2.96 -17.01
C GLU A 328 9.66 -3.73 -15.88
N GLU A 329 8.43 -3.36 -15.54
CA GLU A 329 7.64 -4.02 -14.50
C GLU A 329 7.27 -5.47 -14.85
N LEU A 330 7.06 -5.80 -16.14
CA LEU A 330 6.84 -7.20 -16.55
C LEU A 330 8.08 -8.05 -16.26
N ILE A 331 9.29 -7.54 -16.53
CA ILE A 331 10.53 -8.25 -16.25
C ILE A 331 10.73 -8.43 -14.75
N ALA A 332 10.43 -7.41 -13.95
CA ALA A 332 10.51 -7.49 -12.49
C ALA A 332 9.53 -8.53 -11.93
N THR A 333 8.31 -8.57 -12.48
CA THR A 333 7.28 -9.55 -12.09
C THR A 333 7.67 -10.97 -12.49
N ASP A 334 8.12 -11.18 -13.72
CA ASP A 334 8.56 -12.49 -14.21
C ASP A 334 9.76 -13.04 -13.43
N SER A 335 10.73 -12.18 -13.12
CA SER A 335 11.89 -12.53 -12.28
C SER A 335 11.48 -12.83 -10.84
N ALA A 336 10.52 -12.08 -10.29
CA ALA A 336 10.01 -12.33 -8.94
C ALA A 336 9.39 -13.73 -8.83
N ILE A 337 8.61 -14.16 -9.84
CA ILE A 337 8.04 -15.51 -9.89
C ILE A 337 9.14 -16.58 -9.81
N ASP A 338 10.27 -16.40 -10.51
CA ASP A 338 11.40 -17.35 -10.46
C ASP A 338 12.10 -17.36 -9.09
N ILE A 339 12.37 -16.17 -8.53
CA ILE A 339 13.04 -16.04 -7.22
C ILE A 339 12.21 -16.70 -6.11
N LEU A 340 10.88 -16.55 -6.18
CA LEU A 340 9.92 -17.13 -5.25
C LEU A 340 9.71 -18.64 -5.44
N GLY A 341 10.42 -19.27 -6.38
CA GLY A 341 10.46 -20.73 -6.52
C GLY A 341 9.21 -21.34 -7.16
N PHE A 342 8.45 -20.55 -7.93
CA PHE A 342 7.39 -21.12 -8.76
C PHE A 342 8.00 -21.93 -9.90
N SER A 343 7.39 -23.07 -10.22
CA SER A 343 7.82 -23.84 -11.39
C SER A 343 7.48 -23.12 -12.70
N ALA A 344 8.14 -23.49 -13.80
CA ALA A 344 7.80 -22.95 -15.12
C ALA A 344 6.35 -23.25 -15.53
N GLU A 345 5.82 -24.39 -15.09
CA GLU A 345 4.41 -24.76 -15.30
C GLU A 345 3.47 -23.88 -14.49
N GLU A 346 3.78 -23.65 -13.21
CA GLU A 346 3.03 -22.75 -12.34
C GLU A 346 3.00 -21.32 -12.89
N LYS A 347 4.17 -20.80 -13.31
CA LYS A 347 4.31 -19.51 -14.00
C LYS A 347 3.43 -19.44 -15.25
N THR A 348 3.47 -20.48 -16.08
CA THR A 348 2.65 -20.58 -17.29
C THR A 348 1.16 -20.54 -16.96
N VAL A 349 0.73 -21.25 -15.91
CA VAL A 349 -0.67 -21.26 -15.46
C VAL A 349 -1.12 -19.88 -14.97
N ILE A 350 -0.27 -19.15 -14.22
CA ILE A 350 -0.55 -17.77 -13.79
C ILE A 350 -0.87 -16.89 -15.00
N TYR A 351 0.00 -16.90 -16.01
CA TYR A 351 -0.22 -16.11 -17.22
C TYR A 351 -1.47 -16.57 -17.98
N LYS A 352 -1.65 -17.89 -18.18
CA LYS A 352 -2.81 -18.45 -18.90
C LYS A 352 -4.14 -18.09 -18.24
N LEU A 353 -4.24 -18.18 -16.92
CA LEU A 353 -5.44 -17.78 -16.18
C LEU A 353 -5.70 -16.28 -16.31
N THR A 354 -4.65 -15.46 -16.27
CA THR A 354 -4.77 -14.01 -16.49
C THR A 354 -5.28 -13.68 -17.89
N GLY A 355 -4.75 -14.36 -18.91
CA GLY A 355 -5.24 -14.26 -20.29
C GLY A 355 -6.69 -14.73 -20.46
N ALA A 356 -7.07 -15.83 -19.82
CA ALA A 356 -8.43 -16.35 -19.86
C ALA A 356 -9.45 -15.35 -19.27
N VAL A 357 -9.08 -14.67 -18.18
CA VAL A 357 -9.90 -13.60 -17.57
C VAL A 357 -10.15 -12.45 -18.55
N MET A 358 -9.15 -12.06 -19.35
CA MET A 358 -9.34 -11.06 -20.41
C MET A 358 -10.31 -11.55 -21.49
N HIS A 359 -10.16 -12.79 -21.95
CA HIS A 359 -11.07 -13.39 -22.94
C HIS A 359 -12.50 -13.56 -22.43
N TYR A 360 -12.70 -13.79 -21.13
CA TYR A 360 -14.05 -13.83 -20.54
C TYR A 360 -14.82 -12.52 -20.77
N GLY A 361 -14.14 -11.38 -20.74
CA GLY A 361 -14.74 -10.08 -21.05
C GLY A 361 -15.21 -9.93 -22.50
N ASN A 362 -14.72 -10.79 -23.40
CA ASN A 362 -15.04 -10.80 -24.82
C ASN A 362 -16.12 -11.82 -25.20
N LEU A 363 -16.59 -12.65 -24.26
CA LEU A 363 -17.65 -13.61 -24.54
C LEU A 363 -18.96 -12.87 -24.85
N LYS A 364 -19.53 -13.16 -26.02
CA LYS A 364 -20.77 -12.56 -26.51
C LYS A 364 -21.90 -13.58 -26.46
N PHE A 365 -23.06 -13.11 -26.05
CA PHE A 365 -24.28 -13.89 -25.98
C PHE A 365 -25.41 -13.07 -26.59
N LYS A 366 -26.36 -13.77 -27.20
CA LYS A 366 -27.57 -13.16 -27.77
C LYS A 366 -28.80 -13.87 -27.26
N GLN A 367 -29.93 -13.20 -27.36
CA GLN A 367 -31.21 -13.80 -27.03
C GLN A 367 -31.61 -14.79 -28.14
N LYS A 368 -31.98 -16.01 -27.74
CA LYS A 368 -32.48 -17.01 -28.66
C LYS A 368 -33.82 -16.56 -29.25
N GLN A 369 -34.05 -16.83 -30.54
CA GLN A 369 -35.26 -16.37 -31.22
C GLN A 369 -36.53 -16.91 -30.53
N ARG A 370 -37.44 -16.00 -30.16
CA ARG A 370 -38.75 -16.30 -29.52
C ARG A 370 -38.64 -16.93 -28.12
N GLU A 371 -37.47 -16.86 -27.49
CA GLU A 371 -37.18 -17.37 -26.14
C GLU A 371 -36.51 -16.25 -25.32
N GLU A 372 -36.61 -16.26 -23.98
CA GLU A 372 -35.88 -15.30 -23.12
C GLU A 372 -34.45 -15.76 -22.81
N GLN A 373 -34.14 -17.01 -23.17
CA GLN A 373 -32.88 -17.67 -22.92
C GLN A 373 -31.75 -17.11 -23.79
N ALA A 374 -30.56 -17.08 -23.23
CA ALA A 374 -29.33 -16.76 -23.92
C ALA A 374 -28.83 -17.94 -24.75
N GLU A 375 -28.19 -17.63 -25.87
CA GLU A 375 -27.35 -18.55 -26.63
C GLU A 375 -26.00 -17.87 -26.96
N PRO A 376 -24.92 -18.66 -27.16
CA PRO A 376 -23.62 -18.10 -27.55
C PRO A 376 -23.71 -17.34 -28.89
N ASP A 377 -23.09 -16.17 -28.94
CA ASP A 377 -22.96 -15.39 -30.18
C ASP A 377 -21.55 -15.54 -30.77
N GLY A 378 -21.27 -16.77 -31.22
CA GLY A 378 -19.94 -17.21 -31.68
C GLY A 378 -19.19 -18.03 -30.63
N THR A 379 -18.19 -18.79 -31.08
CA THR A 379 -17.41 -19.70 -30.23
C THR A 379 -15.93 -19.33 -30.15
N GLU A 380 -15.41 -18.48 -31.06
CA GLU A 380 -13.98 -18.22 -31.18
C GLU A 380 -13.31 -17.79 -29.86
N VAL A 381 -13.93 -16.84 -29.15
CA VAL A 381 -13.44 -16.36 -27.85
C VAL A 381 -13.57 -17.45 -26.77
N ALA A 382 -14.64 -18.23 -26.82
CA ALA A 382 -14.84 -19.35 -25.90
C ALA A 382 -13.80 -20.45 -26.12
N ASP A 383 -13.41 -20.71 -27.38
CA ASP A 383 -12.37 -21.67 -27.74
C ASP A 383 -11.01 -21.22 -27.18
N LYS A 384 -10.68 -19.93 -27.31
CA LYS A 384 -9.47 -19.33 -26.70
C LYS A 384 -9.49 -19.46 -25.17
N ALA A 385 -10.56 -19.03 -24.53
CA ALA A 385 -10.67 -19.05 -23.07
C ALA A 385 -10.67 -20.49 -22.51
N ALA A 386 -11.37 -21.41 -23.18
CA ALA A 386 -11.41 -22.82 -22.81
C ALA A 386 -10.04 -23.49 -23.00
N TYR A 387 -9.33 -23.20 -24.09
CA TYR A 387 -7.96 -23.70 -24.31
C TYR A 387 -7.01 -23.26 -23.20
N LEU A 388 -7.03 -21.98 -22.82
CA LEU A 388 -6.15 -21.47 -21.75
C LEU A 388 -6.45 -22.08 -20.37
N MET A 389 -7.72 -22.42 -20.12
CA MET A 389 -8.15 -23.06 -18.87
C MET A 389 -8.16 -24.60 -18.93
N ASN A 390 -7.75 -25.18 -20.07
CA ASN A 390 -7.82 -26.62 -20.32
C ASN A 390 -9.24 -27.21 -20.13
N LEU A 391 -10.24 -26.53 -20.70
CA LEU A 391 -11.65 -26.88 -20.67
C LEU A 391 -12.17 -27.22 -22.08
N ASN A 392 -13.32 -27.88 -22.15
CA ASN A 392 -14.07 -28.01 -23.39
C ASN A 392 -14.95 -26.76 -23.62
N SER A 393 -14.81 -26.13 -24.78
CA SER A 393 -15.54 -24.90 -25.14
C SER A 393 -17.06 -25.08 -25.17
N ALA A 394 -17.56 -26.19 -25.72
CA ALA A 394 -18.98 -26.47 -25.80
C ALA A 394 -19.59 -26.68 -24.40
N ASP A 395 -18.88 -27.39 -23.52
CA ASP A 395 -19.31 -27.59 -22.13
C ASP A 395 -19.29 -26.29 -21.34
N LEU A 396 -18.28 -25.44 -21.54
CA LEU A 396 -18.18 -24.12 -20.92
C LEU A 396 -19.38 -23.24 -21.30
N LEU A 397 -19.66 -23.11 -22.60
CA LEU A 397 -20.78 -22.32 -23.10
C LEU A 397 -22.13 -22.87 -22.64
N LYS A 398 -22.28 -24.20 -22.65
CA LYS A 398 -23.47 -24.87 -22.14
C LYS A 398 -23.68 -24.61 -20.64
N ALA A 399 -22.62 -24.69 -19.83
CA ALA A 399 -22.70 -24.44 -18.40
C ALA A 399 -23.06 -22.98 -18.07
N MET A 400 -22.61 -22.02 -18.89
CA MET A 400 -22.94 -20.60 -18.76
C MET A 400 -24.42 -20.32 -19.11
N CYS A 401 -24.90 -20.82 -20.26
CA CYS A 401 -26.28 -20.55 -20.72
C CYS A 401 -27.33 -21.42 -19.99
N TYR A 402 -26.95 -22.64 -19.63
CA TYR A 402 -27.83 -23.68 -19.08
C TYR A 402 -27.20 -24.36 -17.85
N PRO A 403 -26.93 -23.62 -16.75
CA PRO A 403 -26.43 -24.21 -15.53
C PRO A 403 -27.36 -25.28 -14.96
N ARG A 404 -26.75 -26.30 -14.34
CA ARG A 404 -27.48 -27.32 -13.57
C ARG A 404 -27.54 -26.90 -12.11
N VAL A 405 -28.74 -26.72 -11.58
CA VAL A 405 -28.97 -26.34 -10.18
C VAL A 405 -29.50 -27.55 -9.43
N LYS A 406 -28.94 -27.83 -8.25
CA LYS A 406 -29.44 -28.89 -7.37
C LYS A 406 -30.67 -28.40 -6.62
N VAL A 407 -31.81 -29.06 -6.81
CA VAL A 407 -33.07 -28.77 -6.12
C VAL A 407 -33.50 -30.04 -5.40
N GLY A 408 -33.36 -30.04 -4.07
CA GLY A 408 -33.50 -31.28 -3.27
C GLY A 408 -32.43 -32.31 -3.64
N ASN A 409 -32.86 -33.49 -4.10
CA ASN A 409 -31.98 -34.59 -4.50
C ASN A 409 -31.70 -34.65 -6.02
N GLU A 410 -32.33 -33.78 -6.82
CA GLU A 410 -32.23 -33.81 -8.29
C GLU A 410 -31.48 -32.58 -8.83
N TYR A 411 -30.94 -32.71 -10.05
CA TYR A 411 -30.33 -31.60 -10.78
C TYR A 411 -31.23 -31.17 -11.93
N VAL A 412 -31.66 -29.92 -11.91
CA VAL A 412 -32.50 -29.33 -12.95
C VAL A 412 -31.67 -28.36 -13.77
N THR A 413 -31.77 -28.46 -15.09
CA THR A 413 -31.16 -27.51 -16.03
C THR A 413 -32.01 -26.24 -16.06
N LYS A 414 -31.39 -25.10 -15.77
CA LYS A 414 -32.04 -23.79 -15.78
C LYS A 414 -31.47 -22.93 -16.91
N GLY A 415 -32.31 -22.42 -17.80
CA GLY A 415 -31.90 -21.41 -18.78
C GLY A 415 -31.65 -20.05 -18.13
N GLN A 416 -30.66 -19.31 -18.62
CA GLN A 416 -30.36 -17.95 -18.19
C GLN A 416 -30.69 -16.92 -19.28
N THR A 417 -31.02 -15.69 -18.90
CA THR A 417 -31.11 -14.55 -19.83
C THR A 417 -29.72 -14.03 -20.18
N VAL A 418 -29.60 -13.24 -21.26
CA VAL A 418 -28.32 -12.66 -21.71
C VAL A 418 -27.62 -11.88 -20.59
N GLN A 419 -28.38 -11.06 -19.86
CA GLN A 419 -27.84 -10.29 -18.74
C GLN A 419 -27.35 -11.19 -17.59
N GLN A 420 -28.08 -12.27 -17.29
CA GLN A 420 -27.67 -13.23 -16.26
C GLN A 420 -26.35 -13.93 -16.64
N VAL A 421 -26.21 -14.32 -17.91
CA VAL A 421 -24.98 -14.93 -18.40
C VAL A 421 -23.81 -13.96 -18.29
N HIS A 422 -23.94 -12.72 -18.76
CA HIS A 422 -22.87 -11.71 -18.62
C HIS A 422 -22.48 -11.45 -17.16
N ASN A 423 -23.46 -11.35 -16.25
CA ASN A 423 -23.19 -11.19 -14.82
C ASN A 423 -22.43 -12.41 -14.25
N SER A 424 -22.80 -13.62 -14.69
CA SER A 424 -22.14 -14.85 -14.27
C SER A 424 -20.71 -14.97 -14.79
N VAL A 425 -20.45 -14.54 -16.03
CA VAL A 425 -19.11 -14.48 -16.63
C VAL A 425 -18.22 -13.51 -15.86
N GLY A 426 -18.73 -12.31 -15.55
CA GLY A 426 -18.01 -11.35 -14.71
C GLY A 426 -17.76 -11.88 -13.30
N ALA A 427 -18.72 -12.58 -12.70
CA ALA A 427 -18.53 -13.23 -11.40
C ALA A 427 -17.46 -14.33 -11.45
N LEU A 428 -17.43 -15.13 -12.52
CA LEU A 428 -16.46 -16.19 -12.72
C LEU A 428 -15.04 -15.62 -12.94
N ALA A 429 -14.91 -14.56 -13.75
CA ALA A 429 -13.66 -13.84 -13.95
C ALA A 429 -13.06 -13.35 -12.62
N LYS A 430 -13.90 -12.71 -11.79
CA LYS A 430 -13.51 -12.26 -10.44
C LYS A 430 -13.11 -13.41 -9.54
N ALA A 431 -13.85 -14.52 -9.56
CA ALA A 431 -13.56 -15.68 -8.74
C ALA A 431 -12.25 -16.39 -9.13
N VAL A 432 -11.98 -16.52 -10.44
CA VAL A 432 -10.72 -17.08 -10.95
C VAL A 432 -9.55 -16.19 -10.54
N TYR A 433 -9.67 -14.88 -10.76
CA TYR A 433 -8.61 -13.93 -10.41
C TYR A 433 -8.30 -13.92 -8.91
N GLU A 434 -9.34 -13.86 -8.05
CA GLU A 434 -9.18 -13.92 -6.60
C GLU A 434 -8.52 -15.22 -6.16
N LYS A 435 -9.01 -16.37 -6.63
CA LYS A 435 -8.45 -17.67 -6.23
C LYS A 435 -7.01 -17.84 -6.69
N MET A 436 -6.67 -17.34 -7.88
CA MET A 436 -5.30 -17.29 -8.38
C MET A 436 -4.42 -16.40 -7.49
N PHE A 437 -4.89 -15.21 -7.11
CA PHE A 437 -4.17 -14.31 -6.20
C PHE A 437 -3.92 -14.95 -4.84
N LEU A 438 -4.95 -15.54 -4.22
CA LEU A 438 -4.82 -16.24 -2.94
C LEU A 438 -3.88 -17.45 -3.05
N TRP A 439 -3.94 -18.20 -4.16
CA TRP A 439 -3.03 -19.31 -4.39
C TRP A 439 -1.58 -18.85 -4.53
N MET A 440 -1.31 -17.75 -5.23
CA MET A 440 0.04 -17.16 -5.29
C MET A 440 0.55 -16.81 -3.89
N VAL A 441 -0.29 -16.23 -3.03
CA VAL A 441 0.07 -15.96 -1.62
C VAL A 441 0.39 -17.24 -0.86
N VAL A 442 -0.40 -18.31 -1.04
CA VAL A 442 -0.11 -19.62 -0.43
C VAL A 442 1.23 -20.18 -0.90
N ARG A 443 1.53 -20.10 -2.21
CA ARG A 443 2.82 -20.55 -2.77
C ARG A 443 4.00 -19.73 -2.26
N ILE A 444 3.85 -18.40 -2.17
CA ILE A 444 4.84 -17.51 -1.54
C ILE A 444 5.08 -17.94 -0.09
N ASN A 445 4.03 -18.18 0.69
CA ASN A 445 4.16 -18.59 2.09
C ASN A 445 4.86 -19.95 2.25
N GLN A 446 4.63 -20.90 1.34
CA GLN A 446 5.36 -22.17 1.35
C GLN A 446 6.86 -21.98 1.11
N GLN A 447 7.25 -20.98 0.30
CA GLN A 447 8.65 -20.65 0.06
C GLN A 447 9.29 -19.90 1.23
N LEU A 448 8.54 -19.01 1.89
CA LEU A 448 8.99 -18.25 3.06
C LEU A 448 9.03 -19.10 4.35
N ASP A 449 8.42 -20.28 4.32
CA ASP A 449 8.46 -21.24 5.42
C ASP A 449 9.85 -21.87 5.56
N THR A 450 10.30 -22.02 6.81
CA THR A 450 11.54 -22.71 7.12
C THR A 450 11.32 -23.70 8.24
N LYS A 451 12.20 -24.69 8.35
CA LYS A 451 12.17 -25.69 9.43
C LYS A 451 12.60 -25.14 10.80
N GLN A 452 12.91 -23.84 10.90
CA GLN A 452 13.34 -23.25 12.17
C GLN A 452 12.15 -23.11 13.13
N PRO A 453 12.35 -23.33 14.44
CA PRO A 453 11.29 -23.15 15.42
C PRO A 453 10.88 -21.67 15.50
N ARG A 454 9.57 -21.43 15.53
CA ARG A 454 8.96 -20.09 15.65
C ARG A 454 8.51 -19.89 17.10
N GLN A 455 8.89 -18.76 17.70
CA GLN A 455 8.50 -18.42 19.07
C GLN A 455 7.56 -17.22 19.12
N TYR A 456 7.94 -16.12 18.48
CA TYR A 456 7.16 -14.88 18.41
C TYR A 456 7.19 -14.31 16.99
N PHE A 457 6.30 -13.38 16.68
CA PHE A 457 6.32 -12.64 15.42
C PHE A 457 6.09 -11.15 15.62
N ILE A 458 6.57 -10.38 14.66
CA ILE A 458 6.19 -8.98 14.47
C ILE A 458 5.40 -8.89 13.18
N GLY A 459 4.13 -8.49 13.29
CA GLY A 459 3.22 -8.33 12.17
C GLY A 459 3.27 -6.92 11.61
N VAL A 460 3.46 -6.76 10.31
CA VAL A 460 3.40 -5.46 9.63
C VAL A 460 2.12 -5.41 8.81
N LEU A 461 1.18 -4.56 9.22
CA LEU A 461 -0.09 -4.34 8.51
C LEU A 461 0.05 -3.15 7.56
N ASP A 462 -0.08 -3.42 6.26
CA ASP A 462 -0.17 -2.44 5.18
C ASP A 462 -1.57 -2.51 4.58
N ILE A 463 -2.39 -1.49 4.86
CA ILE A 463 -3.78 -1.43 4.41
C ILE A 463 -4.09 -0.01 3.93
N ALA A 464 -5.03 0.11 2.99
CA ALA A 464 -5.52 1.41 2.57
C ALA A 464 -6.20 2.15 3.75
N GLY A 465 -5.94 3.45 3.85
CA GLY A 465 -6.58 4.31 4.83
C GLY A 465 -8.07 4.55 4.51
N PHE A 466 -8.70 5.40 5.32
CA PHE A 466 -10.07 5.84 5.10
C PHE A 466 -10.21 6.60 3.76
N GLU A 467 -11.19 6.25 2.94
CA GLU A 467 -11.41 6.81 1.61
C GLU A 467 -12.76 7.56 1.57
N ILE A 468 -12.74 8.83 1.16
CA ILE A 468 -13.94 9.65 0.95
C ILE A 468 -13.90 10.21 -0.47
N PHE A 469 -14.81 9.74 -1.31
CA PHE A 469 -14.99 10.19 -2.70
C PHE A 469 -16.39 10.76 -2.94
N ASP A 470 -16.58 11.43 -4.08
CA ASP A 470 -17.90 11.92 -4.51
C ASP A 470 -18.90 10.77 -4.70
N TYR A 471 -18.40 9.59 -5.10
CA TYR A 471 -19.16 8.35 -5.19
C TYR A 471 -18.43 7.24 -4.43
N ASN A 472 -19.08 6.70 -3.40
CA ASN A 472 -18.54 5.62 -2.58
C ASN A 472 -19.35 4.33 -2.83
N SER A 473 -18.68 3.26 -3.26
CA SER A 473 -19.31 1.96 -3.49
C SER A 473 -19.16 1.04 -2.27
N LEU A 474 -19.52 -0.24 -2.41
CA LEU A 474 -19.36 -1.25 -1.37
C LEU A 474 -17.89 -1.39 -0.92
N GLU A 475 -16.96 -1.17 -1.84
CA GLU A 475 -15.52 -1.18 -1.62
C GLU A 475 -15.11 -0.12 -0.58
N GLN A 476 -15.59 1.13 -0.74
CA GLN A 476 -15.35 2.19 0.24
C GLN A 476 -15.99 1.87 1.60
N LEU A 477 -17.18 1.26 1.63
CA LEU A 477 -17.79 0.80 2.88
C LEU A 477 -16.89 -0.24 3.60
N CYS A 478 -16.40 -1.24 2.87
CA CYS A 478 -15.53 -2.28 3.43
C CYS A 478 -14.23 -1.70 4.02
N ILE A 479 -13.55 -0.80 3.28
CA ILE A 479 -12.29 -0.23 3.75
C ILE A 479 -12.49 0.78 4.88
N ASN A 480 -13.53 1.59 4.83
CA ASN A 480 -13.84 2.56 5.89
C ASN A 480 -14.29 1.86 7.16
N PHE A 481 -15.12 0.81 7.06
CA PHE A 481 -15.48 -0.02 8.22
C PHE A 481 -14.24 -0.67 8.85
N THR A 482 -13.30 -1.15 8.03
CA THR A 482 -12.04 -1.71 8.53
C THR A 482 -11.21 -0.64 9.26
N ASN A 483 -11.09 0.58 8.69
CA ASN A 483 -10.37 1.68 9.33
C ASN A 483 -11.04 2.13 10.64
N GLU A 484 -12.38 2.17 10.69
CA GLU A 484 -13.12 2.46 11.92
C GLU A 484 -12.82 1.44 13.02
N LYS A 485 -12.69 0.15 12.65
CA LYS A 485 -12.30 -0.93 13.56
C LYS A 485 -10.84 -0.91 13.98
N LEU A 486 -9.95 -0.37 13.15
CA LEU A 486 -8.54 -0.15 13.51
C LEU A 486 -8.37 1.06 14.43
N GLN A 487 -9.29 2.02 14.36
CA GLN A 487 -9.27 3.25 15.15
C GLN A 487 -9.91 3.07 16.54
N GLN A 488 -10.93 2.21 16.65
CA GLN A 488 -11.57 1.78 17.90
C GLN A 488 -10.61 0.98 18.78
#